data_AF-A0A956ZHE2-F1
#
_entry.id   AF-A0A956ZHE2-F1
#
_cell.length_a   1.000
_cell.length_b   1.000
_cell.length_c   1.000
_cell.angle_alpha   90.00
_cell.angle_beta   90.00
_cell.angle_gamma   90.00
#
_symmetry.space_group_name_H-M   'P 1'
#
loop_
_entity.id
_entity.type
_entity.pdbx_description
1 polymer ?
#
loop_
_entity_poly.entity_id
_entity_poly.type
_entity_poly.pdbx_seq_one_letter_code
_entity_poly.pdbx_strand_id
1 'polypeptide(L)'
;CNNGNCGACNVVLNGELVNSCCVLAMEVEGADLLTIEGVAQGDQLHPLQNSFLENAALQCGICTPGFIVAAKVLLENEPDADEARIRHWLAGNLCRCTGYDKIVRAVLDAAEQMRQPAAT
;
A
#
# COMPACT_ATOMS: atom_id res chain seq x y z
N CYS A 1 -1.26 14.93 7.52
CA CYS A 1 -0.21 15.98 7.66
C CYS A 1 -0.56 17.27 6.93
N ASN A 2 -1.53 17.27 6.02
CA ASN A 2 -2.02 18.43 5.26
C ASN A 2 -0.99 19.04 4.29
N ASN A 3 0.07 18.32 3.98
CA ASN A 3 1.12 18.79 3.07
C ASN A 3 1.77 17.66 2.26
N GLY A 4 1.08 16.52 2.09
CA GLY A 4 1.54 15.40 1.27
C GLY A 4 2.71 14.58 1.82
N ASN A 5 3.35 14.96 2.93
CA ASN A 5 4.58 14.31 3.37
C ASN A 5 4.41 12.92 4.01
N CYS A 6 3.22 12.59 4.54
CA CYS A 6 3.09 11.38 5.38
C CYS A 6 2.59 10.13 4.64
N GLY A 7 2.05 10.25 3.42
CA GLY A 7 1.52 9.13 2.64
C GLY A 7 0.29 8.41 3.22
N ALA A 8 -0.10 8.68 4.47
CA ALA A 8 -1.28 8.07 5.10
C ALA A 8 -2.60 8.32 4.34
N CYS A 9 -2.67 9.34 3.49
CA CYS A 9 -3.81 9.66 2.64
C CYS A 9 -3.69 9.10 1.22
N ASN A 10 -2.77 8.16 0.98
CA ASN A 10 -2.57 7.55 -0.34
C ASN A 10 -3.82 6.81 -0.81
N VAL A 11 -4.19 7.08 -2.05
CA VAL A 11 -5.25 6.43 -2.82
C VAL A 11 -4.72 6.20 -4.24
N VAL A 12 -5.34 5.30 -5.00
CA VAL A 12 -5.07 5.20 -6.45
C VAL A 12 -6.13 6.00 -7.18
N LEU A 13 -5.71 6.97 -7.98
CA LEU A 13 -6.57 7.82 -8.79
C LEU A 13 -6.20 7.61 -10.26
N ASN A 14 -7.11 7.07 -11.07
CA ASN A 14 -6.88 6.72 -12.47
C ASN A 14 -5.61 5.88 -12.70
N GLY A 15 -5.36 4.90 -11.82
CA GLY A 15 -4.17 4.05 -11.85
C GLY A 15 -2.91 4.63 -11.20
N GLU A 16 -2.91 5.92 -10.82
CA GLU A 16 -1.75 6.60 -10.24
C GLU A 16 -1.85 6.70 -8.71
N LEU A 17 -0.74 6.49 -8.01
CA LEU A 17 -0.67 6.68 -6.56
C LEU A 17 -0.60 8.17 -6.22
N VAL A 18 -1.58 8.68 -5.48
CA VAL A 18 -1.65 10.12 -5.13
C VAL A 18 -1.91 10.36 -3.64
N ASN A 19 -1.35 11.45 -3.13
CA ASN A 19 -1.73 11.99 -1.83
C ASN A 19 -3.07 12.72 -1.95
N SER A 20 -4.17 12.12 -1.49
CA SER A 20 -5.51 12.74 -1.63
C SER A 20 -5.64 14.11 -0.94
N CYS A 21 -4.84 14.39 0.10
CA CYS A 21 -4.83 15.72 0.74
C CYS A 21 -4.27 16.85 -0.16
N CYS A 22 -3.67 16.51 -1.29
CA CYS A 22 -3.14 17.44 -2.29
C CYS A 22 -3.99 17.49 -3.57
N VAL A 23 -5.18 16.85 -3.57
CA VAL A 23 -6.11 16.82 -4.69
C VAL A 23 -7.43 17.45 -4.26
N LEU A 24 -7.99 18.34 -5.07
CA LEU A 24 -9.30 18.92 -4.82
C LEU A 24 -10.39 17.93 -5.20
N ALA A 25 -11.45 17.84 -4.41
CA ALA A 25 -12.56 16.91 -4.68
C ALA A 25 -13.18 17.10 -6.09
N MET A 26 -13.21 18.34 -6.60
CA MET A 26 -13.72 18.65 -7.94
C MET A 26 -12.86 18.08 -9.08
N GLU A 27 -11.59 17.76 -8.83
CA GLU A 27 -10.70 17.15 -9.82
C GLU A 27 -10.97 15.64 -10.02
N VAL A 28 -11.78 15.04 -9.14
CA VAL A 28 -12.03 13.59 -9.09
C VAL A 28 -13.37 13.23 -9.76
N GLU A 29 -14.11 14.21 -10.29
CA GLU A 29 -15.37 13.93 -11.00
C GLU A 29 -15.15 13.00 -12.20
N GLY A 30 -15.84 11.86 -12.20
CA GLY A 30 -15.71 10.84 -13.25
C GLY A 30 -14.41 10.02 -13.23
N ALA A 31 -13.54 10.22 -12.23
CA ALA A 31 -12.30 9.47 -12.08
C ALA A 31 -12.53 8.07 -11.47
N ASP A 32 -11.62 7.16 -11.77
CA ASP A 32 -11.53 5.86 -11.08
C ASP A 32 -10.72 6.02 -9.78
N LEU A 33 -11.26 5.54 -8.66
CA LEU A 33 -10.69 5.74 -7.34
C LEU A 33 -10.65 4.43 -6.55
N LEU A 34 -9.45 4.03 -6.12
CA LEU A 34 -9.24 2.91 -5.20
C LEU A 34 -8.74 3.41 -3.85
N THR A 35 -9.44 3.03 -2.79
CA THR A 35 -9.03 3.22 -1.39
C THR A 35 -8.68 1.87 -0.75
N ILE A 36 -8.31 1.87 0.54
CA ILE A 36 -7.97 0.63 1.26
C ILE A 36 -9.12 -0.38 1.31
N GLU A 37 -10.37 0.11 1.34
CA GLU A 37 -11.58 -0.70 1.34
C GLU A 37 -11.76 -1.49 0.03
N GLY A 38 -11.24 -0.98 -1.09
CA GLY A 38 -11.30 -1.64 -2.39
C GLY A 38 -10.17 -2.63 -2.65
N VAL A 39 -9.21 -2.78 -1.73
CA VAL A 39 -8.06 -3.69 -1.91
C VAL A 39 -8.47 -5.16 -1.77
N ALA A 40 -9.43 -5.45 -0.88
CA ALA A 40 -9.95 -6.81 -0.67
C ALA A 40 -11.00 -7.18 -1.73
N GLN A 41 -11.17 -8.48 -1.99
CA GLN A 41 -12.26 -9.02 -2.80
C GLN A 41 -13.35 -9.58 -1.89
N GLY A 42 -14.30 -8.73 -1.50
CA GLY A 42 -15.30 -9.08 -0.48
C GLY A 42 -14.63 -9.39 0.85
N ASP A 43 -14.88 -10.58 1.40
CA ASP A 43 -14.27 -11.04 2.65
C ASP A 43 -12.84 -11.61 2.46
N GLN A 44 -12.37 -11.73 1.21
CA GLN A 44 -11.04 -12.23 0.92
C GLN A 44 -10.02 -11.09 0.95
N LEU A 45 -9.16 -11.12 1.98
CA LEU A 45 -8.03 -10.20 2.08
C LEU A 45 -7.04 -10.41 0.94
N HIS A 46 -6.54 -9.31 0.41
CA HIS A 46 -5.42 -9.30 -0.53
C HIS A 46 -4.15 -9.85 0.13
N PRO A 47 -3.22 -10.49 -0.60
CA PRO A 47 -1.94 -10.96 -0.04
C PRO A 47 -1.20 -9.91 0.80
N LEU A 48 -1.11 -8.66 0.31
CA LEU A 48 -0.59 -7.53 1.11
C LEU A 48 -1.29 -7.34 2.46
N GLN A 49 -2.63 -7.44 2.52
CA GLN A 49 -3.34 -7.30 3.79
C GLN A 49 -3.03 -8.46 4.74
N ASN A 50 -2.98 -9.71 4.23
CA ASN A 50 -2.59 -10.89 5.02
C ASN A 50 -1.15 -10.79 5.52
N SER A 51 -0.19 -10.50 4.65
CA SER A 51 1.22 -10.36 5.01
C SER A 51 1.45 -9.25 6.04
N PHE A 52 0.68 -8.15 6.00
CA PHE A 52 0.78 -7.12 7.03
C PHE A 52 0.33 -7.61 8.42
N LEU A 53 -0.69 -8.47 8.48
CA LEU A 53 -1.14 -9.10 9.73
C LEU A 53 -0.10 -10.10 10.24
N GLU A 54 0.34 -11.02 9.38
CA GLU A 54 1.26 -12.12 9.72
C GLU A 54 2.63 -11.61 10.16
N ASN A 55 3.15 -10.57 9.49
CA ASN A 55 4.44 -9.98 9.81
C ASN A 55 4.38 -8.93 10.93
N ALA A 56 3.20 -8.69 11.53
CA ALA A 56 2.96 -7.61 12.49
C ALA A 56 3.49 -6.25 11.98
N ALA A 57 3.18 -5.94 10.72
CA ALA A 57 3.60 -4.74 10.01
C ALA A 57 2.79 -3.49 10.36
N LEU A 58 1.91 -3.58 11.35
CA LEU A 58 1.16 -2.46 11.90
C LEU A 58 1.15 -2.49 13.43
N GLN A 59 0.92 -1.32 14.03
CA GLN A 59 0.65 -1.18 15.46
C GLN A 59 -0.59 -0.30 15.65
N CYS A 60 -0.44 1.03 15.58
CA CYS A 60 -1.59 1.94 15.70
C CYS A 60 -2.55 1.92 14.49
N GLY A 61 -2.12 1.36 13.36
CA GLY A 61 -2.94 1.22 12.15
C GLY A 61 -3.07 2.48 11.28
N ILE A 62 -2.75 3.68 11.79
CA ILE A 62 -3.01 4.95 11.09
C ILE A 62 -2.37 5.03 9.70
N CYS A 63 -1.12 4.58 9.56
CA CYS A 63 -0.42 4.63 8.26
C CYS A 63 -0.71 3.40 7.38
N THR A 64 -1.30 2.34 7.93
CA THR A 64 -1.45 1.05 7.27
C THR A 64 -2.21 1.14 5.94
N PRO A 65 -3.34 1.88 5.84
CA PRO A 65 -4.03 2.08 4.57
C PRO A 65 -3.12 2.59 3.46
N GLY A 66 -2.39 3.68 3.73
CA GLY A 66 -1.51 4.31 2.74
C GLY A 66 -0.34 3.44 2.32
N PHE A 67 0.24 2.67 3.26
CA PHE A 67 1.29 1.70 2.94
C PHE A 67 0.80 0.56 2.05
N ILE A 68 -0.36 -0.02 2.36
CA ILE A 68 -0.91 -1.14 1.57
C ILE A 68 -1.26 -0.67 0.15
N VAL A 69 -1.91 0.49 0.02
CA VAL A 69 -2.24 1.07 -1.29
C VAL A 69 -0.98 1.37 -2.09
N ALA A 70 0.03 1.99 -1.47
CA ALA A 70 1.30 2.26 -2.15
C ALA A 70 2.05 0.98 -2.57
N ALA A 71 2.08 -0.03 -1.71
CA ALA A 71 2.72 -1.32 -2.01
C ALA A 71 2.01 -2.08 -3.13
N LYS A 72 0.67 -2.00 -3.20
CA LYS A 72 -0.12 -2.59 -4.28
C LYS A 72 0.31 -2.03 -5.63
N VAL A 73 0.36 -0.69 -5.75
CA VAL A 73 0.78 -0.03 -7.00
C VAL A 73 2.21 -0.43 -7.37
N LEU A 74 3.14 -0.55 -6.41
CA LEU A 74 4.49 -1.05 -6.67
C LEU A 74 4.47 -2.45 -7.26
N LEU A 75 3.82 -3.40 -6.59
CA LEU A 75 3.89 -4.81 -6.99
C LEU A 75 3.09 -5.14 -8.26
N GLU A 76 2.12 -4.31 -8.63
CA GLU A 76 1.44 -4.41 -9.93
C GLU A 76 2.34 -3.97 -11.10
N ASN A 77 3.24 -3.01 -10.87
CA ASN A 77 4.17 -2.51 -11.89
C ASN A 77 5.52 -3.22 -11.87
N GLU A 78 5.99 -3.61 -10.69
CA GLU A 78 7.29 -4.23 -10.42
C GLU A 78 7.11 -5.47 -9.51
N PRO A 79 6.58 -6.61 -10.03
CA PRO A 79 6.29 -7.80 -9.22
C PRO A 79 7.52 -8.43 -8.53
N ASP A 80 8.72 -8.12 -9.04
CA ASP A 80 10.02 -8.62 -8.55
C ASP A 80 10.81 -7.54 -7.79
N ALA A 81 10.16 -6.46 -7.34
CA ALA A 81 10.81 -5.39 -6.59
C ALA A 81 11.56 -5.95 -5.37
N ASP A 82 12.85 -5.62 -5.28
CA ASP A 82 13.71 -6.03 -4.17
C ASP A 82 13.52 -5.14 -2.93
N GLU A 83 14.20 -5.50 -1.83
CA GLU A 83 14.09 -4.76 -0.57
C GLU A 83 14.45 -3.27 -0.71
N ALA A 84 15.52 -2.98 -1.46
CA ALA A 84 16.00 -1.62 -1.66
C ALA A 84 14.97 -0.78 -2.44
N ARG A 85 14.37 -1.38 -3.48
CA ARG A 85 13.33 -0.75 -4.29
C ARG A 85 12.06 -0.52 -3.48
N ILE A 86 11.61 -1.50 -2.69
CA ILE A 86 10.45 -1.38 -1.80
C ILE A 86 10.66 -0.24 -0.80
N ARG A 87 11.84 -0.19 -0.15
CA ARG A 87 12.17 0.89 0.81
C ARG A 87 12.14 2.26 0.14
N HIS A 88 12.70 2.38 -1.07
CA HIS A 88 12.71 3.63 -1.80
C HIS A 88 11.30 4.06 -2.22
N TRP A 89 10.50 3.15 -2.77
CA TRP A 89 9.12 3.42 -3.17
C TRP A 89 8.26 3.87 -1.99
N LEU A 90 8.40 3.20 -0.85
CA LEU A 90 7.63 3.51 0.36
C LEU A 90 8.16 4.71 1.14
N ALA A 91 9.23 5.38 0.71
CA ALA A 91 9.81 6.52 1.42
C ALA A 91 8.84 7.70 1.58
N GLY A 92 7.80 7.80 0.73
CA GLY A 92 6.71 8.77 0.87
C GLY A 92 5.66 8.42 1.94
N ASN A 93 5.77 7.27 2.61
CA ASN A 93 4.86 6.83 3.65
C ASN A 93 5.57 6.83 5.01
N LEU A 94 5.08 7.62 5.96
CA LEU A 94 5.70 7.76 7.27
C LEU A 94 5.01 6.87 8.30
N CYS A 95 5.80 6.08 9.02
CA CYS A 95 5.35 5.29 10.15
C CYS A 95 6.07 5.73 11.42
N ARG A 96 5.31 6.00 12.49
CA ARG A 96 5.91 6.35 13.79
C ARG A 96 6.09 5.16 14.73
N CYS A 97 5.49 4.01 14.40
CA CYS A 97 5.37 2.90 15.33
C CYS A 97 6.32 1.73 15.02
N THR A 98 6.44 1.34 13.74
CA THR A 98 7.08 0.05 13.37
C THR A 98 8.56 0.14 13.09
N GLY A 99 9.11 1.32 12.80
CA GLY A 99 10.47 1.46 12.29
C GLY A 99 10.67 0.88 10.89
N TYR A 100 9.59 0.70 10.12
CA TYR A 100 9.54 0.28 8.70
C TYR A 100 9.95 -1.16 8.39
N ASP A 101 10.83 -1.78 9.17
CA ASP A 101 11.41 -3.08 8.79
C ASP A 101 10.35 -4.18 8.59
N LYS A 102 9.37 -4.27 9.50
CA LYS A 102 8.25 -5.22 9.37
C LYS A 102 7.33 -4.92 8.20
N ILE A 103 7.19 -3.65 7.82
CA ILE A 103 6.41 -3.24 6.63
C ILE A 103 7.10 -3.74 5.36
N VAL A 104 8.41 -3.54 5.26
CA VAL A 104 9.19 -3.99 4.10
C VAL A 104 9.15 -5.52 3.97
N ARG A 105 9.30 -6.26 5.08
CA ARG A 105 9.16 -7.73 5.09
C ARG A 105 7.78 -8.19 4.64
N ALA A 106 6.71 -7.53 5.10
CA ALA A 106 5.35 -7.86 4.68
C ALA A 106 5.14 -7.65 3.18
N VAL A 107 5.76 -6.63 2.58
CA VAL A 107 5.66 -6.39 1.14
C VAL A 107 6.45 -7.42 0.34
N LEU A 108 7.65 -7.81 0.80
CA LEU A 108 8.43 -8.89 0.20
C LEU A 108 7.69 -10.23 0.24
N ASP A 109 7.11 -10.57 1.38
CA ASP A 109 6.29 -11.77 1.57
C ASP A 109 5.05 -11.76 0.65
N ALA A 110 4.33 -10.65 0.61
CA ALA A 110 3.19 -10.50 -0.31
C ALA A 110 3.61 -10.66 -1.78
N ALA A 111 4.77 -10.11 -2.18
CA ALA A 111 5.30 -10.27 -3.54
C ALA A 111 5.60 -11.74 -3.86
N GLU A 112 6.14 -12.49 -2.91
CA GLU A 112 6.34 -13.93 -3.06
C GLU A 112 5.01 -14.69 -3.22
N GLN A 113 4.03 -14.42 -2.34
CA GLN A 113 2.71 -15.04 -2.40
C GLN A 113 1.98 -14.74 -3.71
N MET A 114 2.10 -13.51 -4.23
CA MET A 114 1.47 -13.10 -5.50
C MET A 114 2.10 -13.78 -6.72
N ARG A 115 3.37 -14.20 -6.65
CA ARG A 115 4.04 -14.94 -7.74
C ARG A 115 3.75 -16.43 -7.72
N GLN A 116 3.40 -16.98 -6.55
CA GLN A 116 3.03 -18.38 -6.46
C GLN A 116 1.67 -18.58 -7.14
N PRO A 117 1.55 -19.48 -8.13
CA PRO A 117 0.25 -19.82 -8.68
C PRO A 117 -0.62 -20.36 -7.54
N ALA A 118 -1.85 -19.86 -7.41
CA ALA A 118 -2.80 -20.32 -6.41
C ALA A 118 -2.82 -21.85 -6.43
N ALA A 119 -2.46 -22.46 -5.30
CA ALA A 119 -2.45 -23.91 -5.17
C ALA A 119 -3.88 -24.42 -5.47
N THR A 120 -4.01 -25.15 -6.58
CA THR A 120 -5.24 -25.84 -7.02
C THR A 120 -5.79 -26.78 -5.96
#